data_AF-A0A2K9ANW9-F1
#
_entry.id   AF-A0A2K9ANW9-F1
#
_cell.length_a   1.000
_cell.length_b   1.000
_cell.length_c   1.000
_cell.angle_alpha   90.00
_cell.angle_beta   90.00
_cell.angle_gamma   90.00
#
_symmetry.space_group_name_H-M   'P 1'
#
loop_
_entity.id
_entity.type
_entity.pdbx_description
1 polymer ?
#
loop_
_entity_poly.entity_id
_entity_poly.type
_entity_poly.pdbx_seq_one_letter_code
_entity_poly.pdbx_strand_id
1 'polypeptide(L)'
;MKTNTIRTTYWIIAALLMLSAATANQFSNQFIWTKFDFLVFGIMLLAAGLAIELVLHFAHNPRYRLGLIGTVVVAFLLVWAELAVGIFH
;
A
#
# COMPACT_ATOMS: atom_id res chain seq x y z
N MET A 1 21.23 -5.48 -1.25
CA MET A 1 20.47 -4.34 -0.71
C MET A 1 20.24 -4.58 0.78
N LYS A 2 20.65 -3.65 1.66
CA LYS A 2 20.43 -3.78 3.10
C LYS A 2 18.92 -3.76 3.38
N THR A 3 18.38 -4.81 4.00
CA THR A 3 16.94 -5.00 4.27
C THR A 3 16.30 -3.81 4.99
N ASN A 4 17.09 -3.11 5.81
CA ASN A 4 16.66 -1.90 6.53
C ASN A 4 16.27 -0.74 5.61
N THR A 5 16.94 -0.56 4.47
CA THR A 5 16.63 0.54 3.54
C THR A 5 15.27 0.32 2.89
N ILE A 6 14.93 -0.92 2.53
CA ILE A 6 13.65 -1.25 1.88
C ILE A 6 12.48 -1.00 2.84
N ARG A 7 12.65 -1.35 4.13
CA ARG A 7 11.64 -1.08 5.16
C ARG A 7 11.39 0.42 5.31
N THR A 8 12.45 1.22 5.47
CA THR A 8 12.31 2.68 5.60
C THR A 8 11.69 3.31 4.35
N THR A 9 12.12 2.88 3.16
CA THR A 9 11.56 3.37 1.89
C THR A 9 10.06 3.07 1.78
N TYR A 10 9.61 1.88 2.18
CA TYR A 10 8.18 1.55 2.17
C TYR A 10 7.36 2.45 3.10
N TRP A 11 7.80 2.63 4.35
CA TRP A 11 7.11 3.48 5.32
C TRP A 11 7.06 4.95 4.87
N ILE A 12 8.13 5.45 4.25
CA ILE A 12 8.17 6.81 3.68
C ILE A 12 7.14 6.94 2.55
N ILE A 13 7.08 5.98 1.62
CA ILE A 13 6.13 5.99 0.51
C ILE A 13 4.69 5.93 1.03
N ALA A 14 4.41 5.07 2.01
CA ALA A 14 3.09 4.94 2.63
C ALA A 14 2.66 6.25 3.32
N ALA A 15 3.56 6.91 4.06
CA ALA A 15 3.29 8.19 4.69
C ALA A 15 3.03 9.30 3.65
N LEU A 16 3.82 9.35 2.57
CA LEU A 16 3.62 10.28 1.46
C LEU A 16 2.27 10.07 0.76
N LEU A 17 1.85 8.82 0.55
CA LEU A 17 0.55 8.48 -0.03
C LEU A 17 -0.62 8.89 0.88
N MET A 18 -0.49 8.70 2.20
CA MET A 18 -1.51 9.17 3.14
C MET A 18 -1.58 10.71 3.20
N LEU A 19 -0.42 11.37 3.16
CA LEU A 19 -0.35 12.84 3.14
C LEU A 19 -0.94 13.42 1.86
N SER A 20 -0.69 12.80 0.69
CA SER A 20 -1.27 13.26 -0.56
C SER A 20 -2.80 13.12 -0.55
N ALA A 21 -3.33 12.00 -0.04
CA ALA A 21 -4.77 11.82 0.12
C ALA A 21 -5.38 12.82 1.11
N ALA A 22 -4.74 13.06 2.26
CA ALA A 22 -5.21 14.01 3.26
C ALA A 22 -5.22 15.45 2.71
N THR A 23 -4.19 15.79 1.95
CA THR A 23 -4.07 17.08 1.26
C THR A 23 -5.15 17.20 0.19
N ALA A 24 -5.33 16.20 -0.68
CA ALA A 24 -6.34 16.20 -1.74
C ALA A 24 -7.76 16.40 -1.20
N ASN A 25 -8.09 15.76 -0.08
CA ASN A 25 -9.39 15.88 0.58
C ASN A 25 -9.65 17.29 1.16
N GLN A 26 -8.59 18.03 1.52
CA GLN A 26 -8.72 19.42 2.00
C GLN A 26 -8.82 20.44 0.86
N PHE A 27 -8.21 20.18 -0.29
CA PHE A 27 -8.16 21.12 -1.41
C PHE A 27 -9.22 20.86 -2.49
N SER A 28 -9.89 19.71 -2.49
CA SER A 28 -10.90 19.36 -3.51
C SER A 28 -12.23 18.94 -2.91
N ASN A 29 -13.28 19.70 -3.21
CA ASN A 29 -14.66 19.36 -2.86
C ASN A 29 -15.23 18.15 -3.67
N GLN A 30 -14.44 17.62 -4.61
CA GLN A 30 -14.82 16.47 -5.45
C GLN A 30 -14.22 15.14 -4.96
N PHE A 31 -13.19 15.20 -4.11
CA PHE A 31 -12.49 14.02 -3.62
C PHE A 31 -12.73 13.89 -2.11
N ILE A 32 -13.98 13.60 -1.74
CA ILE A 32 -14.43 13.55 -0.34
C ILE A 32 -14.18 12.14 0.22
N TRP A 33 -12.97 11.88 0.69
CA TRP A 33 -12.70 10.69 1.50
C TRP A 33 -13.20 10.93 2.92
N THR A 34 -14.07 10.05 3.40
CA THR A 34 -14.51 10.05 4.80
C THR A 34 -13.37 9.55 5.69
N LYS A 35 -13.43 9.85 6.98
CA LYS A 35 -12.49 9.28 7.98
C LYS A 35 -12.39 7.75 7.87
N PHE A 36 -13.46 7.08 7.45
CA PHE A 36 -13.49 5.65 7.21
C PHE A 36 -12.62 5.23 6.01
N ASP A 37 -12.67 5.96 4.88
CA ASP A 37 -11.83 5.69 3.70
C ASP A 37 -10.34 5.82 4.03
N PHE A 38 -9.97 6.84 4.81
CA PHE A 38 -8.60 6.98 5.33
C PHE A 38 -8.18 5.81 6.22
N LEU A 39 -9.09 5.34 7.07
CA LEU A 39 -8.82 4.20 7.95
C LEU A 39 -8.62 2.92 7.13
N VAL A 40 -9.51 2.65 6.17
CA VAL A 40 -9.42 1.49 5.27
C VAL A 40 -8.12 1.54 4.47
N PHE A 41 -7.81 2.67 3.84
CA PHE A 41 -6.60 2.84 3.04
C PHE A 41 -5.32 2.71 3.91
N GLY A 42 -5.34 3.25 5.13
CA GLY A 42 -4.26 3.09 6.10
C GLY A 42 -4.04 1.64 6.53
N ILE A 43 -5.11 0.90 6.82
CA ILE A 43 -5.04 -0.54 7.14
C ILE A 43 -4.49 -1.33 5.94
N MET A 44 -4.91 -0.98 4.73
CA MET A 44 -4.43 -1.60 3.50
C MET A 44 -2.92 -1.40 3.31
N LEU A 45 -2.41 -0.19 3.55
CA LEU A 45 -0.97 0.11 3.51
C LEU A 45 -0.21 -0.66 4.60
N LEU A 46 -0.77 -0.76 5.81
CA LEU A 46 -0.17 -1.58 6.87
C LEU A 46 -0.10 -3.05 6.47
N ALA A 47 -1.18 -3.60 5.93
CA ALA A 47 -1.24 -4.99 5.50
C ALA A 47 -0.23 -5.29 4.38
N ALA A 48 -0.12 -4.41 3.38
CA ALA A 48 0.86 -4.55 2.31
C ALA A 48 2.30 -4.43 2.83
N GLY A 49 2.57 -3.53 3.79
CA GLY A 49 3.88 -3.39 4.42
C GLY A 49 4.30 -4.63 5.20
N LEU A 50 3.38 -5.19 5.98
CA LEU A 50 3.59 -6.44 6.71
C LEU A 50 3.80 -7.62 5.75
N ALA A 51 3.01 -7.71 4.68
CA ALA A 51 3.17 -8.75 3.67
C ALA A 51 4.55 -8.66 2.98
N ILE A 52 5.01 -7.45 2.66
CA ILE A 52 6.36 -7.25 2.11
C ILE A 52 7.41 -7.67 3.13
N GLU A 53 7.34 -7.24 4.40
CA GLU A 53 8.28 -7.67 5.46
C GLU A 53 8.33 -9.21 5.60
N LEU A 54 7.17 -9.89 5.57
CA LEU A 54 7.10 -11.35 5.58
C LEU A 54 7.83 -11.94 4.37
N VAL A 55 7.61 -11.40 3.18
CA VAL A 55 8.34 -11.83 1.98
C VAL A 55 9.84 -11.59 2.13
N LEU A 56 10.28 -10.46 2.72
CA LEU A 56 11.71 -10.20 2.95
C LEU A 56 12.31 -11.14 4.00
N HIS A 57 11.52 -11.57 4.99
CA HIS A 57 11.96 -12.44 6.07
C HIS A 57 12.08 -13.91 5.61
N PHE A 58 11.12 -14.40 4.83
CA PHE A 58 11.08 -15.80 4.41
C PHE A 58 11.80 -16.05 3.07
N ALA A 59 11.77 -15.11 2.12
CA ALA A 59 12.34 -15.31 0.79
C ALA A 59 13.83 -14.96 0.72
N HIS A 60 14.68 -16.00 0.81
CA HIS A 60 16.13 -15.88 0.66
C HIS A 60 16.57 -15.65 -0.80
N ASN A 61 15.79 -16.14 -1.78
CA ASN A 61 16.11 -16.02 -3.19
C ASN A 61 15.59 -14.70 -3.79
N PRO A 62 16.46 -13.86 -4.42
CA PRO A 62 16.07 -12.54 -4.91
C PRO A 62 15.05 -12.58 -6.05
N ARG A 63 15.06 -13.63 -6.90
CA ARG A 63 14.07 -13.81 -7.98
C ARG A 63 12.67 -14.11 -7.42
N TYR A 64 12.57 -15.01 -6.44
CA TYR A 64 11.31 -15.33 -5.78
C TYR A 64 10.78 -14.14 -4.97
N ARG A 65 11.68 -13.41 -4.31
CA ARG A 65 11.36 -12.20 -3.57
C ARG A 65 10.72 -11.13 -4.45
N LEU A 66 11.26 -10.90 -5.65
CA LEU A 66 10.69 -9.91 -6.58
C LEU A 66 9.29 -10.32 -7.06
N GLY A 67 9.10 -11.60 -7.38
CA GLY A 67 7.79 -12.14 -7.78
C GLY A 67 6.74 -11.99 -6.68
N LEU A 68 7.09 -12.37 -5.45
CA LEU A 68 6.18 -12.25 -4.30
C LEU A 68 5.83 -10.80 -3.95
N ILE A 69 6.80 -9.88 -3.99
CA ILE A 69 6.51 -8.44 -3.81
C ILE A 69 5.57 -7.96 -4.91
N GLY A 70 5.81 -8.36 -6.17
CA GLY A 70 4.93 -8.05 -7.29
C GLY A 70 3.50 -8.53 -7.06
N THR A 71 3.32 -9.77 -6.58
CA THR A 71 2.00 -10.32 -6.23
C THR A 71 1.32 -9.51 -5.12
N VAL A 72 2.05 -9.13 -4.07
CA VAL A 72 1.50 -8.29 -2.99
C VAL A 72 1.03 -6.94 -3.52
N VAL A 73 1.82 -6.30 -4.40
CA VAL A 73 1.45 -5.02 -5.01
C VAL A 73 0.23 -5.16 -5.91
N VAL A 74 0.15 -6.20 -6.74
CA VAL A 74 -1.01 -6.44 -7.61
C VAL A 74 -2.26 -6.71 -6.76
N ALA A 75 -2.17 -7.54 -5.72
CA ALA A 75 -3.28 -7.79 -4.81
C ALA A 75 -3.74 -6.50 -4.11
N PHE A 76 -2.80 -5.68 -3.63
CA PHE A 76 -3.11 -4.37 -3.05
C PHE A 76 -3.86 -3.47 -4.02
N LEU A 77 -3.41 -3.37 -5.28
CA LEU A 77 -4.07 -2.55 -6.30
C LEU A 77 -5.45 -3.08 -6.68
N LEU A 78 -5.62 -4.40 -6.75
CA LEU A 78 -6.93 -5.02 -7.02
C LEU A 78 -7.92 -4.70 -5.90
N VAL A 79 -7.53 -4.91 -4.64
CA VAL A 79 -8.38 -4.58 -3.49
C VAL A 79 -8.69 -3.08 -3.44
N TRP A 80 -7.72 -2.23 -3.76
CA TRP A 80 -7.97 -0.80 -3.85
C TRP A 80 -8.98 -0.43 -4.93
N ALA A 81 -8.81 -0.97 -6.14
CA ALA A 81 -9.68 -0.68 -7.26
C ALA A 81 -11.09 -1.23 -7.04
N GLU A 82 -11.23 -2.37 -6.37
CA GLU A 82 -12.51 -2.88 -5.88
C GLU A 82 -13.21 -1.91 -4.93
N LEU A 83 -12.50 -1.39 -3.94
CA LEU A 83 -13.07 -0.47 -2.96
C LEU A 83 -13.34 0.93 -3.53
N ALA A 84 -12.52 1.38 -4.50
CA ALA A 84 -12.60 2.71 -5.08
C ALA A 84 -13.54 2.80 -6.30
N VAL A 85 -13.56 1.77 -7.14
CA VAL A 85 -14.27 1.75 -8.42
C VAL A 85 -15.35 0.67 -8.47
N GLY A 86 -15.22 -0.43 -7.70
CA GLY A 86 -16.18 -1.54 -7.72
C GLY A 86 -16.08 -2.39 -8.98
N ILE A 87 -14.86 -2.80 -9.37
CA ILE A 87 -14.60 -3.46 -10.65
C ILE A 87 -15.27 -4.84 -10.83
N PHE A 88 -15.54 -5.59 -9.74
CA PHE A 88 -16.16 -6.91 -9.77
C PHE A 88 -17.67 -6.91 -9.47
N HIS A 89 -18.30 -5.74 -9.31
CA HIS A 89 -19.72 -5.61 -8.92
C HIS A 89 -20.58 -4.90 -9.97
#